data_AF-A0A958VKG7-F1
#
_entry.id   AF-A0A958VKG7-F1
#
_cell.length_a   1.000
_cell.length_b   1.000
_cell.length_c   1.000
_cell.angle_alpha   90.00
_cell.angle_beta   90.00
_cell.angle_gamma   90.00
#
_symmetry.space_group_name_H-M   'P 1'
#
loop_
_entity.id
_entity.type
_entity.pdbx_description
1 polymer ?
#
loop_
_entity_poly.entity_id
_entity_poly.type
_entity_poly.pdbx_seq_one_letter_code
_entity_poly.pdbx_strand_id
1 'polypeptide(L)'
;MAIMITDECINCGACEPECPNNAIYEGGVDWRFSDGTTLSGDVEKLDGETVDAYAENPAKSNDYFYIVTEKCTECVGFHDEPQC
;
A
#
# COMPACT_ATOMS: atom_id res chain seq x y z
N MET A 1 1.08 4.82 14.53
CA MET A 1 0.60 3.43 14.64
C MET A 1 0.39 2.94 13.21
N ALA A 2 0.92 1.79 12.80
CA ALA A 2 0.68 1.27 11.45
C ALA A 2 -0.72 0.63 11.42
N ILE A 3 -1.59 1.09 10.53
CA ILE A 3 -2.93 0.52 10.34
C ILE A 3 -2.78 -0.71 9.44
N MET A 4 -3.42 -1.81 9.80
CA MET A 4 -3.49 -3.04 9.00
C MET A 4 -4.95 -3.32 8.65
N ILE A 5 -5.23 -3.71 7.41
CA ILE A 5 -6.58 -4.18 7.05
C ILE A 5 -6.77 -5.56 7.66
N THR A 6 -7.80 -5.70 8.49
CA THR A 6 -8.19 -6.96 9.12
C THR A 6 -9.12 -7.76 8.22
N ASP A 7 -9.37 -9.02 8.59
CA ASP A 7 -10.35 -9.90 7.95
C ASP A 7 -11.80 -9.42 8.12
N GLU A 8 -12.04 -8.37 8.92
CA GLU A 8 -13.33 -7.69 9.04
C GLU A 8 -13.58 -6.69 7.90
N CYS A 9 -12.63 -6.53 6.96
CA CYS A 9 -12.80 -5.67 5.80
C CYS A 9 -14.04 -6.07 4.98
N ILE A 10 -14.99 -5.14 4.84
CA ILE A 10 -16.19 -5.33 4.05
C ILE A 10 -16.05 -4.86 2.59
N ASN A 11 -14.83 -4.57 2.14
CA ASN A 11 -14.52 -4.07 0.79
C ASN A 11 -15.30 -2.79 0.40
N CYS A 12 -15.51 -1.86 1.35
CA CYS A 12 -16.22 -0.61 1.09
C CYS A 12 -15.40 0.45 0.33
N GLY A 13 -14.09 0.24 0.14
CA GLY A 13 -13.19 1.14 -0.58
C GLY A 13 -12.89 2.47 0.12
N ALA A 14 -13.35 2.67 1.36
CA ALA A 14 -13.17 3.95 2.06
C ALA A 14 -11.70 4.24 2.43
N CYS A 15 -10.90 3.21 2.73
CA CYS A 15 -9.52 3.40 3.17
C CYS A 15 -8.57 3.76 2.01
N GLU A 16 -8.87 3.32 0.78
CA GLU A 16 -8.00 3.49 -0.40
C GLU A 16 -7.69 4.97 -0.73
N PRO A 17 -8.70 5.85 -0.94
CA PRO A 17 -8.44 7.26 -1.29
C PRO A 17 -7.85 8.06 -0.13
N GLU A 18 -8.03 7.58 1.10
CA GLU A 18 -7.50 8.23 2.31
C GLU A 18 -6.02 7.90 2.53
N CYS A 19 -5.46 6.91 1.83
CA CYS A 19 -4.07 6.55 2.00
C CYS A 19 -3.14 7.57 1.31
N PRO A 20 -2.39 8.41 2.04
CA PRO A 20 -1.56 9.45 1.43
C PRO A 20 -0.37 8.88 0.63
N ASN A 21 0.05 7.65 0.96
CA ASN A 21 1.15 6.95 0.30
C ASN A 21 0.68 6.02 -0.83
N ASN A 22 -0.63 6.00 -1.12
CA ASN A 22 -1.24 5.15 -2.14
C ASN A 22 -0.77 3.68 -2.05
N ALA A 23 -0.79 3.16 -0.82
CA ALA A 23 -0.26 1.85 -0.44
C ALA A 23 -1.37 0.79 -0.28
N ILE A 24 -2.63 1.16 -0.49
CA ILE A 24 -3.80 0.29 -0.33
C ILE A 24 -4.31 -0.08 -1.72
N TYR A 25 -4.60 -1.37 -1.92
CA TYR A 25 -5.09 -1.90 -3.18
C TYR A 25 -6.25 -2.86 -2.93
N GLU A 26 -7.15 -2.95 -3.90
CA GLU A 26 -8.20 -3.97 -3.93
C GLU A 26 -7.63 -5.39 -4.00
N GLY A 27 -8.39 -6.36 -3.48
CA GLY A 27 -8.05 -7.77 -3.60
C GLY A 27 -7.88 -8.18 -5.06
N GLY A 28 -6.74 -8.80 -5.38
CA GLY A 28 -6.43 -9.31 -6.72
C GLY A 28 -5.90 -8.27 -7.70
N VAL A 29 -5.69 -7.03 -7.25
CA VAL A 29 -5.02 -5.99 -8.04
C VAL A 29 -3.52 -6.06 -7.81
N ASP A 30 -2.74 -6.16 -8.88
CA ASP A 30 -1.29 -6.06 -8.82
C ASP A 30 -0.85 -4.61 -8.61
N TRP A 31 0.30 -4.42 -7.97
CA TRP A 31 0.75 -3.11 -7.51
C TRP A 31 2.16 -2.75 -7.96
N ARG A 32 2.44 -1.45 -8.04
CA ARG A 32 3.77 -0.93 -8.40
C ARG A 32 4.24 0.13 -7.43
N PHE A 33 5.55 0.33 -7.34
CA PHE A 33 6.12 1.41 -6.55
C PHE A 33 5.81 2.78 -7.15
N SER A 34 5.69 2.87 -8.48
CA SER A 34 5.30 4.08 -9.19
C SER A 34 3.86 4.55 -8.90
N ASP A 35 2.97 3.67 -8.42
CA ASP A 35 1.54 3.99 -8.34
C ASP A 35 1.25 5.01 -7.25
N GLY A 36 0.90 6.24 -7.64
CA GLY A 36 0.59 7.32 -6.70
C GLY A 36 1.82 7.87 -5.94
N THR A 37 3.04 7.56 -6.40
CA THR A 37 4.28 8.14 -5.85
C THR A 37 5.09 8.83 -6.94
N THR A 38 6.15 9.55 -6.56
CA THR A 38 7.11 10.15 -7.51
C THR A 38 8.28 9.22 -7.86
N LEU A 39 8.24 7.96 -7.41
CA LEU A 39 9.28 6.98 -7.65
C LEU A 39 9.31 6.56 -9.14
N SER A 40 10.50 6.54 -9.72
CA SER A 40 10.71 6.17 -11.13
C SER A 40 12.06 5.51 -11.31
N GLY A 41 12.13 4.51 -12.21
CA GLY A 41 13.34 3.73 -12.45
C GLY A 41 13.69 2.83 -11.26
N ASP A 42 14.99 2.63 -11.03
CA ASP A 42 15.49 1.75 -9.97
C ASP A 42 15.32 2.39 -8.58
N VAL A 43 14.57 1.74 -7.71
CA VAL A 43 14.35 2.15 -6.31
C VAL A 43 15.00 1.16 -5.34
N GLU A 44 15.75 1.70 -4.38
CA GLU A 44 16.32 0.92 -3.28
C GLU A 44 15.29 0.78 -2.15
N LYS A 45 14.89 -0.46 -1.88
CA LYS A 45 14.03 -0.81 -0.76
C LYS A 45 14.79 -0.67 0.57
N LEU A 46 14.03 -0.69 1.67
CA LEU A 46 14.59 -0.63 3.04
C LEU A 46 15.46 -1.85 3.40
N ASP A 47 15.31 -2.97 2.69
CA ASP A 47 16.14 -4.17 2.82
C ASP A 47 17.45 -4.10 2.01
N GLY A 48 17.66 -3.03 1.24
CA GLY A 48 18.82 -2.84 0.36
C GLY A 48 18.69 -3.52 -1.01
N GLU A 49 17.52 -4.08 -1.35
CA GLU A 49 17.25 -4.62 -2.68
C GLU A 49 16.85 -3.48 -3.65
N THR A 50 17.41 -3.50 -4.85
CA THR A 50 17.02 -2.59 -5.93
C THR A 50 15.92 -3.22 -6.77
N VAL A 51 14.78 -2.54 -6.89
CA VAL A 51 13.66 -2.97 -7.75
C VAL A 51 13.26 -1.87 -8.72
N ASP A 52 12.73 -2.25 -9.88
CA ASP A 52 12.19 -1.29 -10.84
C ASP A 52 10.84 -0.75 -10.33
N ALA A 53 10.69 0.57 -10.30
CA ALA A 53 9.49 1.24 -9.84
C ALA A 53 8.23 0.87 -10.65
N TYR A 54 8.41 0.50 -11.92
CA TYR A 54 7.36 0.11 -12.85
C TYR A 54 7.09 -1.40 -12.88
N ALA A 55 7.87 -2.20 -12.15
CA ALA A 55 7.64 -3.64 -12.08
C ALA A 55 6.32 -3.95 -11.38
N GLU A 56 5.53 -4.82 -12.00
CA GLU A 56 4.30 -5.37 -11.44
C GLU A 56 4.63 -6.36 -10.32
N ASN A 57 4.06 -6.10 -9.15
CA ASN A 57 4.16 -6.99 -8.00
C ASN A 57 2.80 -7.67 -7.79
N PRO A 58 2.78 -8.98 -7.50
CA PRO A 58 1.55 -9.71 -7.32
C PRO A 58 0.76 -9.18 -6.12
N ALA A 59 -0.57 -9.22 -6.25
CA ALA A 59 -1.49 -8.92 -5.16
C ALA A 59 -1.15 -9.72 -3.89
N LYS A 60 -1.12 -9.06 -2.72
CA LYS A 60 -0.86 -9.74 -1.44
C LYS A 60 -2.11 -10.49 -0.94
N SER A 61 -3.30 -10.05 -1.34
CA SER A 61 -4.58 -10.72 -1.08
C SER A 61 -5.45 -10.67 -2.33
N ASN A 62 -6.26 -11.71 -2.55
CA ASN A 62 -7.25 -11.76 -3.62
C ASN A 62 -8.68 -11.53 -3.11
N ASP A 63 -8.89 -11.58 -1.80
CA ASP A 63 -10.24 -11.65 -1.21
C ASP A 63 -10.68 -10.30 -0.60
N TYR A 64 -9.72 -9.51 -0.14
CA TYR A 64 -9.96 -8.24 0.54
C TYR A 64 -8.86 -7.23 0.21
N PHE A 65 -9.16 -5.95 0.46
CA PHE A 65 -8.17 -4.87 0.32
C PHE A 65 -6.92 -5.18 1.15
N TYR A 66 -5.74 -4.87 0.63
CA TYR A 66 -4.48 -5.12 1.32
C TYR A 66 -3.57 -3.89 1.30
N ILE A 67 -2.69 -3.83 2.30
CA ILE A 67 -1.71 -2.76 2.45
C ILE A 67 -0.34 -3.28 2.04
N VAL A 68 0.31 -2.60 1.11
CA VAL A 68 1.71 -2.82 0.77
C VAL A 68 2.57 -2.09 1.79
N THR A 69 3.05 -2.82 2.79
CA THR A 69 3.88 -2.28 3.88
C THR A 69 5.14 -1.59 3.36
N GLU A 70 5.71 -2.07 2.24
CA GLU A 70 6.90 -1.50 1.59
C GLU A 70 6.65 -0.07 1.05
N LYS A 71 5.40 0.28 0.74
CA LYS A 71 5.00 1.65 0.35
C LYS A 71 4.48 2.48 1.52
N CYS A 72 4.22 1.84 2.66
CA CYS A 72 3.60 2.48 3.83
C CYS A 72 4.68 3.01 4.79
N THR A 73 5.41 4.04 4.38
CA THR A 73 6.54 4.60 5.16
C THR A 73 6.11 5.82 5.98
N GLU A 74 5.19 5.62 6.93
CA GLU A 74 4.68 6.59 7.91
C GLU A 74 3.37 7.32 7.54
N CYS A 75 2.24 6.82 8.05
CA CYS A 75 1.06 7.63 8.34
C CYS A 75 1.21 8.40 9.66
N VAL A 76 2.43 8.80 10.03
CA VAL A 76 2.72 9.42 11.33
C VAL A 76 2.19 10.86 11.30
N GLY A 77 1.12 11.11 12.09
CA GLY A 77 0.51 12.43 12.25
C GLY A 77 -0.68 12.73 11.34
N PHE A 78 -1.20 11.77 10.56
CA PHE A 78 -2.37 11.97 9.70
C PHE A 78 -3.65 11.31 10.25
N HIS A 79 -3.54 10.11 10.85
CA HIS A 79 -4.65 9.41 11.48
C HIS A 79 -4.22 8.87 12.84
N ASP A 80 -4.57 9.59 13.91
CA ASP A 80 -4.33 9.16 15.30
C ASP A 80 -5.32 8.07 15.77
N GLU A 81 -6.39 7.82 15.00
CA GLU A 81 -7.43 6.82 15.29
C GLU A 81 -7.76 5.99 14.03
N PRO A 82 -7.83 4.65 14.14
CA PRO A 82 -8.11 3.76 13.01
C PRO A 82 -9.46 4.11 12.37
N GLN A 83 -9.43 4.43 11.08
CA GLN A 83 -10.64 4.61 10.26
C GLN A 83 -11.15 3.29 9.68
N CYS A 84 -10.30 2.26 9.81
CA CYS A 84 -10.42 0.86 9.46
C CYS A 84 -9.56 0.13 10.51
#